data_AF-A0A7S0HFV9-F1
#
_entry.id   AF-A0A7S0HFV9-F1
#
_cell.length_a   1.000
_cell.length_b   1.000
_cell.length_c   1.000
_cell.angle_alpha   90.00
_cell.angle_beta   90.00
_cell.angle_gamma   90.00
#
_symmetry.space_group_name_H-M   'P 1'
#
loop_
_entity.id
_entity.type
_entity.pdbx_description
1 polymer ?
#
loop_
_entity_poly.entity_id
_entity_poly.type
_entity_poly.pdbx_seq_one_letter_code
_entity_poly.pdbx_strand_id
1 'polypeptide(L)'
;GKPSSLLILQQPAGFSPGYPAAVQPVVAISDDFGNTITDACDRAGAQVVVSLVGSTNSTINAARTSFQPQTFMFCVACCKDLQVDGIGRQLQLGFAYVGGTLVGIRSALSL
;
A
#
# COMPACT_ATOMS: atom_id res chain seq x y z
N GLY A 1 -5.55 16.36 10.66
CA GLY A 1 -4.45 16.64 11.59
C GLY A 1 -3.13 16.71 10.84
N LYS A 2 -2.00 16.66 11.57
CA LYS A 2 -0.67 16.57 10.95
C LYS A 2 -0.44 15.15 10.39
N PRO A 3 0.16 14.99 9.19
CA PRO A 3 0.55 13.67 8.68
C PRO A 3 1.48 12.93 9.62
N SER A 4 1.14 11.69 9.95
CA SER A 4 1.96 10.84 10.81
C SER A 4 1.97 9.37 10.42
N SER A 5 0.91 8.85 9.81
CA SER A 5 0.74 7.41 9.57
C SER A 5 0.10 7.11 8.22
N LEU A 6 0.25 5.88 7.75
CA LEU A 6 -0.52 5.32 6.65
C LEU A 6 -1.75 4.58 7.16
N LEU A 7 -2.85 4.69 6.42
CA LEU A 7 -4.09 3.96 6.63
C LEU A 7 -4.42 3.14 5.38
N ILE A 8 -4.87 1.90 5.56
CA ILE A 8 -5.40 1.09 4.46
C ILE A 8 -6.91 1.35 4.35
N LEU A 9 -7.33 1.97 3.25
CA LEU A 9 -8.74 2.22 2.93
C LEU A 9 -9.40 1.00 2.26
N GLN A 10 -8.62 0.23 1.50
CA GLN A 10 -9.07 -1.00 0.86
C GLN A 10 -8.02 -2.09 1.03
N GLN A 11 -8.43 -3.22 1.62
CA GLN A 11 -7.57 -4.39 1.74
C GLN A 11 -7.40 -5.08 0.38
N PRO A 12 -6.21 -5.59 0.06
CA PRO A 12 -6.00 -6.39 -1.13
C PRO A 12 -6.60 -7.79 -0.94
N ALA A 13 -7.11 -8.38 -2.01
CA ALA A 13 -7.72 -9.72 -1.96
C ALA A 13 -7.68 -10.42 -3.32
N GLY A 14 -7.91 -11.74 -3.30
CA GLY A 14 -8.00 -12.57 -4.51
C GLY A 14 -6.66 -12.70 -5.23
N PHE A 15 -5.58 -12.95 -4.49
CA PHE A 15 -4.28 -13.27 -5.09
C PHE A 15 -4.30 -14.66 -5.69
N SER A 16 -3.80 -14.76 -6.93
CA SER A 16 -3.42 -16.02 -7.55
C SER A 16 -1.98 -15.88 -8.03
N PRO A 17 -1.10 -16.87 -7.78
CA PRO A 17 0.27 -16.83 -8.28
C PRO A 17 0.30 -16.58 -9.78
N GLY A 18 1.12 -15.64 -10.24
CA GLY A 18 1.21 -15.29 -11.66
C GLY A 18 0.18 -14.27 -12.15
N TYR A 19 -0.78 -13.86 -11.31
CA TYR A 19 -1.87 -12.97 -11.71
C TYR A 19 -2.01 -11.76 -10.78
N PRO A 20 -2.47 -10.60 -11.29
CA PRO A 20 -2.84 -9.47 -10.45
C PRO A 20 -3.89 -9.84 -9.41
N ALA A 21 -3.80 -9.24 -8.22
CA ALA A 21 -4.85 -9.34 -7.22
C ALA A 21 -6.20 -8.87 -7.78
N ALA A 22 -7.25 -9.65 -7.56
CA ALA A 22 -8.61 -9.29 -7.97
C ALA A 22 -9.09 -7.99 -7.32
N VAL A 23 -8.66 -7.73 -6.08
CA VAL A 23 -8.87 -6.45 -5.37
C VAL A 23 -7.51 -5.82 -5.08
N GLN A 24 -7.30 -4.62 -5.62
CA GLN A 24 -6.08 -3.85 -5.41
C GLN A 24 -6.16 -3.07 -4.09
N PRO A 25 -5.05 -2.96 -3.34
CA PRO A 25 -5.06 -2.16 -2.12
C PRO A 25 -5.12 -0.66 -2.41
N VAL A 26 -5.76 0.05 -1.48
CA VAL A 26 -5.80 1.51 -1.46
C VAL A 26 -5.30 1.99 -0.11
N VAL A 27 -4.30 2.88 -0.13
CA VAL A 27 -3.71 3.43 1.08
C VAL A 27 -3.79 4.95 1.07
N ALA A 28 -3.94 5.55 2.24
CA ALA A 28 -3.99 7.00 2.39
C ALA A 28 -3.09 7.48 3.52
N ILE A 29 -2.73 8.76 3.46
CA ILE A 29 -2.07 9.44 4.57
C ILE A 29 -3.10 9.76 5.65
N SER A 30 -2.73 9.58 6.91
CA SER A 30 -3.56 9.86 8.07
C SER A 30 -2.81 10.59 9.19
N ASP A 31 -3.55 11.17 10.11
CA ASP A 31 -3.02 11.66 11.39
C ASP A 31 -3.01 10.57 12.47
N ASP A 32 -2.49 10.90 13.66
CA ASP A 32 -2.35 9.97 14.79
C ASP A 32 -3.69 9.46 15.34
N PHE A 33 -4.81 10.05 14.90
CA PHE A 33 -6.17 9.65 15.28
C PHE A 33 -6.86 8.83 14.18
N GLY A 34 -6.15 8.51 13.09
CA GLY A 34 -6.67 7.72 11.98
C GLY A 34 -7.55 8.50 11.00
N ASN A 35 -7.60 9.84 11.08
CA ASN A 35 -8.34 10.63 10.10
C ASN A 35 -7.53 10.74 8.82
N THR A 36 -8.14 10.47 7.67
CA THR A 36 -7.51 10.66 6.36
C THR A 36 -7.20 12.14 6.14
N ILE A 37 -5.98 12.41 5.70
CA ILE A 37 -5.53 13.74 5.31
C ILE A 37 -5.59 13.84 3.80
N THR A 38 -6.08 14.94 3.28
CA THR A 38 -6.45 15.05 1.86
C THR A 38 -5.71 16.14 1.09
N ASP A 39 -4.98 17.00 1.81
CA ASP A 39 -4.39 18.26 1.36
C ASP A 39 -2.88 18.39 1.66
N ALA A 40 -2.25 17.36 2.22
CA ALA A 40 -0.85 17.41 2.67
C ALA A 40 0.11 16.50 1.85
N CYS A 41 -0.30 16.10 0.65
CA CYS A 41 0.41 15.14 -0.20
C CYS A 41 1.33 15.80 -1.25
N ASP A 42 1.44 17.13 -1.30
CA ASP A 42 2.17 17.91 -2.30
C ASP A 42 3.71 17.74 -2.31
N ARG A 43 4.24 16.66 -1.75
CA ARG A 43 5.67 16.32 -1.88
C ARG A 43 5.89 15.64 -3.22
N ALA A 44 6.51 16.37 -4.15
CA ALA A 44 7.06 15.78 -5.37
C ALA A 44 7.90 14.54 -5.01
N GLY A 45 7.48 13.36 -5.48
CA GLY A 45 8.15 12.08 -5.18
C GLY A 45 7.58 11.29 -4.00
N ALA A 46 6.44 11.68 -3.42
CA ALA A 46 5.67 10.84 -2.50
C ALA A 46 5.35 9.48 -3.16
N GLN A 47 5.87 8.38 -2.61
CA GLN A 47 5.62 7.02 -3.09
C GLN A 47 5.25 6.11 -1.92
N VAL A 48 4.44 5.08 -2.17
CA VAL A 48 4.30 3.95 -1.25
C VAL A 48 4.98 2.75 -1.89
N VAL A 49 5.87 2.13 -1.14
CA VAL A 49 6.46 0.85 -1.51
C VAL A 49 5.66 -0.24 -0.82
N VAL A 50 5.28 -1.24 -1.61
CA VAL A 50 4.65 -2.45 -1.11
C VAL A 50 5.73 -3.51 -0.92
N SER A 51 5.68 -4.24 0.18
CA SER A 51 6.58 -5.36 0.47
C SER A 51 5.79 -6.57 0.94
N LEU A 52 6.37 -7.76 0.80
CA LEU A 52 5.87 -8.94 1.48
C LEU A 52 6.42 -9.00 2.90
N VAL A 53 5.55 -9.35 3.84
CA VAL A 53 5.86 -9.51 5.26
C VAL A 53 5.50 -10.93 5.66
N GLY A 54 6.45 -11.66 6.25
CA GLY A 54 6.21 -13.02 6.77
C GLY A 54 6.03 -14.11 5.72
N SER A 55 6.00 -13.80 4.43
CA SER A 55 5.90 -14.82 3.37
C SER A 55 7.24 -15.54 3.17
N THR A 56 7.20 -16.87 3.11
CA THR A 56 8.28 -17.69 2.57
C THR A 56 7.95 -18.12 1.14
N ASN A 57 8.96 -18.19 0.26
CA ASN A 57 8.81 -18.63 -1.14
C ASN A 57 7.78 -17.83 -1.96
N SER A 58 7.63 -16.53 -1.69
CA SER A 58 6.82 -15.64 -2.50
C SER A 58 7.59 -14.37 -2.84
N THR A 59 7.35 -13.84 -4.03
CA THR A 59 7.94 -12.61 -4.54
C THR A 59 6.84 -11.65 -4.94
N ILE A 60 7.09 -10.37 -4.72
CA ILE A 60 6.18 -9.32 -5.16
C ILE A 60 6.61 -8.86 -6.55
N ASN A 61 5.71 -8.95 -7.52
CA ASN A 61 5.90 -8.40 -8.86
C ASN A 61 5.04 -7.14 -9.00
N ALA A 62 5.62 -6.11 -9.64
CA ALA A 62 5.05 -4.75 -9.74
C ALA A 62 4.86 -3.99 -8.39
N ALA A 63 5.74 -4.22 -7.41
CA ALA A 63 5.66 -3.70 -6.02
C ALA A 63 5.73 -2.17 -5.82
N ARG A 64 5.88 -1.38 -6.89
CA ARG A 64 6.00 0.08 -6.79
C ARG A 64 4.72 0.73 -7.21
N THR A 65 3.88 0.95 -6.20
CA THR A 65 2.65 1.70 -6.35
C THR A 65 3.03 3.14 -6.10
N SER A 66 3.44 3.82 -7.17
CA SER A 66 3.46 5.28 -7.11
C SER A 66 2.09 5.71 -6.61
N PHE A 67 2.01 6.71 -5.73
CA PHE A 67 0.79 7.52 -5.71
C PHE A 67 0.68 8.02 -7.15
N GLN A 68 -0.16 7.38 -7.96
CA GLN A 68 -0.31 7.81 -9.32
C GLN A 68 -0.92 9.20 -9.22
N PRO A 69 -0.41 10.19 -9.95
CA PRO A 69 -1.10 11.46 -10.10
C PRO A 69 -2.31 11.23 -11.01
N GLN A 70 -3.23 10.35 -10.64
CA GLN A 70 -4.61 10.49 -11.08
C GLN A 70 -5.24 11.54 -10.16
N THR A 71 -4.74 12.77 -10.31
CA THR A 71 -5.04 13.96 -9.49
C THR A 71 -4.71 13.79 -8.01
N PHE A 72 -3.99 14.75 -7.43
CA PHE A 72 -3.78 14.91 -5.98
C PHE A 72 -5.09 15.24 -5.24
N MET A 73 -6.18 14.52 -5.51
CA MET A 73 -7.39 14.61 -4.71
C MET A 73 -7.27 13.53 -3.64
N PHE A 74 -7.01 13.97 -2.41
CA PHE A 74 -7.18 13.20 -1.16
C PHE A 74 -5.99 12.38 -0.60
N CYS A 75 -4.75 12.56 -1.08
CA CYS A 75 -3.55 11.86 -0.56
C CYS A 75 -3.66 10.33 -0.50
N VAL A 76 -4.28 9.75 -1.54
CA VAL A 76 -4.53 8.31 -1.67
C VAL A 76 -3.60 7.71 -2.73
N ALA A 77 -2.91 6.61 -2.40
CA ALA A 77 -2.19 5.77 -3.36
C ALA A 77 -3.07 4.58 -3.72
N CYS A 78 -3.28 4.40 -5.01
CA CYS A 78 -3.76 3.15 -5.56
C CYS A 78 -2.61 2.31 -6.09
N CYS A 79 -2.84 1.00 -6.08
CA CYS A 79 -1.94 0.02 -6.63
C CYS A 79 -2.48 -0.43 -7.99
N LYS A 80 -1.62 -0.55 -9.00
CA LYS A 80 -2.01 -1.13 -10.27
C LYS A 80 -1.20 -2.38 -10.55
N ASP A 81 -1.92 -3.45 -10.88
CA ASP A 81 -1.39 -4.76 -11.26
C ASP A 81 -0.47 -5.37 -10.19
N LEU A 82 -0.78 -5.10 -8.90
CA LEU A 82 -0.08 -5.71 -7.78
C LEU A 82 -0.24 -7.23 -7.85
N GLN A 83 0.88 -7.91 -7.99
CA GLN A 83 0.96 -9.35 -8.17
C GLN A 83 1.89 -9.94 -7.11
N VAL A 84 1.46 -11.06 -6.53
CA VAL A 84 2.29 -11.88 -5.67
C VAL A 84 2.47 -13.22 -6.36
N ASP A 85 3.71 -13.57 -6.64
CA ASP A 85 4.08 -14.87 -7.19
C ASP A 85 4.54 -15.77 -6.07
N GLY A 86 3.96 -16.95 -5.97
CA GLY A 86 4.27 -17.95 -4.95
C GLY A 86 3.06 -18.39 -4.15
N ILE A 87 3.17 -19.58 -3.56
CA ILE A 87 2.13 -20.24 -2.75
C ILE A 87 2.38 -20.05 -1.24
N GLY A 88 3.07 -18.98 -0.87
CA GLY A 88 3.49 -18.74 0.52
C GLY A 88 2.31 -18.76 1.48
N ARG A 89 2.54 -19.26 2.70
CA ARG A 89 1.60 -19.13 3.81
C ARG A 89 1.83 -17.78 4.49
N GLN A 90 0.78 -17.24 5.07
CA GLN A 90 0.68 -15.94 5.72
C GLN A 90 1.10 -14.76 4.82
N LEU A 91 0.51 -14.65 3.62
CA LEU A 91 0.77 -13.51 2.73
C LEU A 91 0.25 -12.19 3.32
N GLN A 92 1.10 -11.46 4.06
CA GLN A 92 0.87 -10.09 4.49
C GLN A 92 1.63 -9.12 3.60
N LEU A 93 1.01 -7.99 3.27
CA LEU A 93 1.66 -6.87 2.61
C LEU A 93 2.02 -5.78 3.61
N GLY A 94 3.24 -5.26 3.53
CA GLY A 94 3.66 -4.04 4.19
C GLY A 94 3.59 -2.86 3.24
N PHE A 95 3.13 -1.71 3.72
CA PHE A 95 3.10 -0.44 3.00
C PHE A 95 3.98 0.55 3.73
N ALA A 96 4.97 1.09 3.02
CA ALA A 96 5.91 2.06 3.56
C ALA A 96 5.96 3.32 2.70
N TYR A 97 5.91 4.49 3.34
CA TYR A 97 6.02 5.77 2.65
C TYR A 97 7.47 6.10 2.31
N VAL A 98 7.69 6.62 1.10
CA VAL A 98 8.97 7.13 0.62
C VAL A 98 8.81 8.64 0.40
N GLY A 99 9.69 9.42 1.02
CA GLY A 99 9.65 10.89 0.98
C GLY A 99 9.45 11.59 2.33
N GLY A 100 9.52 10.86 3.45
CA GLY A 100 9.42 11.41 4.80
C GLY A 100 9.26 10.34 5.88
N THR A 101 8.91 10.78 7.09
CA THR A 101 8.71 9.91 8.27
C THR A 101 7.21 9.74 8.51
N LEU A 102 6.59 8.76 7.82
CA LEU A 102 5.26 8.28 8.17
C LEU A 102 5.39 6.85 8.71
N VAL A 103 4.58 6.51 9.70
CA VAL A 103 4.47 5.14 10.20
C VAL A 103 3.83 4.28 9.10
N GLY A 104 4.54 3.21 8.71
CA GLY A 104 4.03 2.22 7.76
C GLY A 104 2.95 1.33 8.37
N ILE A 105 2.23 0.61 7.51
CA ILE A 105 1.10 -0.25 7.92
C ILE A 105 1.15 -1.60 7.21
N ARG A 106 0.51 -2.62 7.78
CA ARG A 106 0.39 -3.97 7.21
C ARG A 106 -1.05 -4.28 6.84
N SER A 107 -1.25 -5.04 5.76
CA SER A 107 -2.56 -5.57 5.40
C SER A 107 -3.06 -6.57 6.44
N ALA A 108 -4.38 -6.66 6.58
CA ALA A 108 -5.03 -7.70 7.39
C ALA A 108 -5.03 -9.08 6.71
N LEU A 109 -4.62 -9.17 5.45
CA LEU A 109 -4.57 -10.41 4.69
C LEU A 109 -3.60 -11.40 5.33
N SER A 110 -4.08 -12.60 5.63
CA SER A 110 -3.28 -13.77 5.97
C SER A 110 -3.83 -14.96 5.18
N LEU A 111 -3.30 -15.17 3.97
CA LEU A 111 -3.55 -16.38 3.18
C LEU A 111 -2.71 -17.55 3.69
#